data_AF-A0A935UX67-F1
#
_entry.id   AF-A0A935UX67-F1
#
_cell.length_a   1.000
_cell.length_b   1.000
_cell.length_c   1.000
_cell.angle_alpha   90.00
_cell.angle_beta   90.00
_cell.angle_gamma   90.00
#
_symmetry.space_group_name_H-M   'P 1'
#
loop_
_entity.id
_entity.type
_entity.pdbx_description
1 polymer ?
#
loop_
_entity_poly.entity_id
_entity_poly.type
_entity_poly.pdbx_seq_one_letter_code
_entity_poly.pdbx_strand_id
1 'polypeptide(L)'
;MKDFTGLSSLQDVRDQLDVSDNSSLTSMAGFEALSSVGSLNVYDNPKLESIDGLESLSSIEHDVNIYNNDKLRSLVKPRRPLLLLGMTS
;
A
#
# COMPACT_ATOMS: atom_id res chain seq x y z
N MET A 1 12.67 7.71 3.93
CA MET A 1 11.93 8.31 2.79
C MET A 1 10.56 8.78 3.28
N LYS A 2 9.90 9.72 2.58
CA LYS A 2 8.55 10.21 2.95
C LYS A 2 7.44 9.62 2.08
N ASP A 3 7.70 9.47 0.79
CA ASP A 3 6.80 8.93 -0.22
C ASP A 3 7.59 8.52 -1.48
N PHE A 4 6.90 7.97 -2.48
CA PHE A 4 7.44 7.49 -3.75
C PHE A 4 6.95 8.31 -4.95
N THR A 5 6.47 9.54 -4.77
CA THR A 5 5.77 10.32 -5.82
C THR A 5 6.55 10.46 -7.14
N GLY A 6 7.88 10.38 -7.09
CA GLY A 6 8.76 10.33 -8.28
C GLY A 6 8.70 9.03 -9.11
N LEU A 7 8.00 8.00 -8.63
CA LEU A 7 7.87 6.67 -9.26
C LEU A 7 6.47 6.42 -9.85
N SER A 8 5.65 7.46 -10.02
CA SER A 8 4.26 7.35 -10.48
C SER A 8 4.07 6.73 -11.88
N SER A 9 5.15 6.54 -12.65
CA SER A 9 5.14 5.83 -13.94
C SER A 9 5.64 4.38 -13.87
N LEU A 10 6.08 3.91 -12.70
CA LEU A 10 6.55 2.54 -12.50
C LEU A 10 5.36 1.58 -12.55
N GLN A 11 5.38 0.64 -13.50
CA GLN A 11 4.27 -0.29 -13.74
C GLN A 11 4.55 -1.71 -13.26
N ASP A 12 5.82 -2.13 -13.31
CA ASP A 12 6.26 -3.49 -13.04
C ASP A 12 7.57 -3.52 -12.25
N VAL A 13 7.64 -4.36 -11.22
CA VAL A 13 8.87 -4.71 -10.50
C VAL A 13 9.03 -6.23 -10.51
N ARG A 14 9.81 -6.76 -11.46
CA ARG A 14 9.86 -8.21 -11.73
C ARG A 14 10.28 -9.06 -10.53
N ASP A 15 11.27 -8.63 -9.76
CA ASP A 15 11.84 -9.48 -8.73
C ASP A 15 11.24 -9.17 -7.35
N GLN A 16 11.59 -8.02 -6.77
CA GLN A 16 11.17 -7.66 -5.43
C GLN A 16 11.00 -6.15 -5.28
N LEU A 17 9.85 -5.74 -4.75
CA LEU A 17 9.66 -4.41 -4.18
C LEU A 17 9.93 -4.49 -2.68
N ASP A 18 11.06 -3.92 -2.24
CA ASP A 18 11.44 -3.83 -0.83
C ASP A 18 11.23 -2.40 -0.32
N VAL A 19 10.31 -2.25 0.64
CA VAL A 19 10.03 -1.01 1.34
C VAL A 19 10.24 -1.26 2.83
N SER A 20 11.49 -1.08 3.27
CA SER A 20 11.93 -1.34 4.63
C SER A 20 12.63 -0.17 5.29
N ASP A 21 12.60 -0.14 6.63
CA ASP A 21 13.34 0.81 7.47
C ASP A 21 13.05 2.30 7.21
N ASN A 22 11.84 2.64 6.77
CA ASN A 22 11.45 4.05 6.55
C ASN A 22 10.69 4.63 7.75
N SER A 23 11.44 5.23 8.68
CA SER A 23 10.92 5.88 9.90
C SER A 23 9.92 7.04 9.69
N SER A 24 9.80 7.55 8.47
CA SER A 24 8.95 8.70 8.11
C SER A 24 7.93 8.41 7.01
N LEU A 25 7.90 7.19 6.46
CA LEU A 25 6.94 6.79 5.44
C LEU A 25 5.56 6.63 6.07
N THR A 26 4.55 7.28 5.49
CA THR A 26 3.16 7.21 5.99
C THR A 26 2.21 6.48 5.05
N SER A 27 2.54 6.39 3.76
CA SER A 27 1.77 5.68 2.74
C SER A 27 2.67 5.20 1.59
N MET A 28 2.10 4.46 0.64
CA MET A 28 2.77 3.99 -0.58
C MET A 28 2.52 4.92 -1.78
N ALA A 29 2.16 6.18 -1.52
CA ALA A 29 1.87 7.17 -2.55
C ALA A 29 3.03 7.32 -3.54
N GLY A 30 2.73 7.36 -4.83
CA GLY A 30 3.68 7.29 -5.92
C GLY A 30 3.80 5.93 -6.61
N PHE A 31 3.11 4.89 -6.12
CA PHE A 31 3.01 3.59 -6.79
C PHE A 31 1.67 3.38 -7.51
N GLU A 32 0.91 4.44 -7.78
CA GLU A 32 -0.46 4.33 -8.29
C GLU A 32 -0.57 3.60 -9.65
N ALA A 33 0.51 3.55 -10.43
CA ALA A 33 0.56 2.82 -11.69
C ALA A 33 1.13 1.39 -11.56
N LEU A 34 1.65 1.01 -10.39
CA LEU A 34 2.28 -0.28 -10.17
C LEU A 34 1.21 -1.37 -10.20
N SER A 35 1.34 -2.29 -11.15
CA SER A 35 0.34 -3.32 -11.43
C SER A 35 0.82 -4.74 -11.15
N SER A 36 2.13 -4.97 -11.21
CA SER A 36 2.76 -6.26 -10.93
C SER A 36 4.05 -6.12 -10.12
N VAL A 37 4.23 -7.03 -9.17
CA VAL A 37 5.52 -7.26 -8.50
C VAL A 37 5.83 -8.75 -8.39
N GLY A 38 7.11 -9.12 -8.32
CA GLY A 38 7.49 -10.49 -7.95
C GLY A 38 7.14 -10.77 -6.49
N SER A 39 7.91 -10.20 -5.56
CA SER A 39 7.62 -10.21 -4.11
C SER A 39 7.35 -8.80 -3.58
N LEU A 40 6.44 -8.69 -2.62
CA LEU A 40 6.16 -7.45 -1.89
C LEU A 40 6.64 -7.58 -0.44
N ASN A 41 7.72 -6.88 -0.09
CA ASN A 41 8.24 -6.82 1.26
C ASN A 41 8.05 -5.40 1.83
N VAL A 42 7.24 -5.27 2.87
CA VAL A 42 6.97 -4.00 3.55
C VAL A 42 7.13 -4.20 5.05
N TYR A 43 8.25 -3.79 5.62
CA TYR A 43 8.54 -4.06 7.03
C TYR A 43 9.36 -2.97 7.71
N ASP A 44 9.28 -2.91 9.04
CA ASP A 44 10.01 -1.91 9.84
C ASP A 44 9.74 -0.44 9.42
N ASN A 45 8.49 -0.14 9.03
CA ASN A 45 8.02 1.23 8.76
C ASN A 45 7.05 1.69 9.86
N PRO A 46 7.55 2.18 11.01
CA PRO A 46 6.75 2.41 12.21
C PRO A 46 5.69 3.52 12.08
N LYS A 47 5.76 4.33 11.01
CA LYS A 47 4.78 5.40 10.73
C LYS A 47 3.87 5.08 9.53
N LEU A 48 3.99 3.92 8.91
CA LEU A 48 3.16 3.55 7.77
C LEU A 48 1.72 3.34 8.24
N GLU A 49 0.80 4.21 7.83
CA GLU A 49 -0.60 4.19 8.28
C GLU A 49 -1.50 3.42 7.29
N SER A 50 -1.17 3.47 6.01
CA SER A 50 -1.90 2.78 4.94
C SER A 50 -0.97 2.30 3.84
N ILE A 51 -1.46 1.37 3.02
CA ILE A 51 -0.84 0.98 1.74
C ILE A 51 -1.49 1.70 0.55
N ASP A 52 -2.10 2.87 0.79
CA ASP A 52 -2.66 3.69 -0.29
C ASP A 52 -1.54 4.08 -1.26
N GLY A 53 -1.82 4.01 -2.55
CA GLY A 53 -0.83 4.04 -3.62
C GLY A 53 -0.66 2.69 -4.32
N LEU A 54 -1.09 1.55 -3.73
CA LEU A 54 -1.04 0.23 -4.37
C LEU A 54 -2.37 -0.23 -4.98
N GLU A 55 -3.28 0.69 -5.31
CA GLU A 55 -4.64 0.35 -5.77
C GLU A 55 -4.66 -0.41 -7.11
N SER A 56 -3.65 -0.21 -7.95
CA SER A 56 -3.52 -0.89 -9.24
C SER A 56 -2.77 -2.22 -9.15
N LEU A 57 -2.15 -2.54 -8.00
CA LEU A 57 -1.39 -3.77 -7.82
C LEU A 57 -2.34 -4.96 -7.85
N SER A 58 -2.25 -5.76 -8.91
CA SER A 58 -3.16 -6.88 -9.18
C SER A 58 -2.45 -8.21 -9.36
N SER A 59 -1.12 -8.20 -9.48
CA SER A 59 -0.30 -9.40 -9.56
C SER A 59 0.86 -9.35 -8.57
N ILE A 60 0.99 -10.42 -7.81
CA ILE A 60 2.15 -10.72 -6.97
C ILE A 60 2.53 -12.16 -7.28
N GLU A 61 3.72 -12.39 -7.83
CA GLU A 61 4.11 -13.71 -8.33
C GLU A 61 4.56 -14.67 -7.22
N HIS A 62 5.08 -14.12 -6.12
CA HIS A 62 5.71 -14.86 -5.04
C HIS A 62 5.07 -14.50 -3.69
N ASP A 63 5.85 -13.95 -2.76
CA ASP A 63 5.45 -13.75 -1.38
C ASP A 63 5.02 -12.31 -1.09
N VAL A 64 4.17 -12.18 -0.08
CA VAL A 64 3.78 -10.90 0.53
C VAL A 64 4.19 -10.94 1.99
N ASN A 65 5.21 -10.17 2.35
CA ASN A 65 5.71 -10.06 3.71
C ASN A 65 5.44 -8.66 4.26
N ILE A 66 4.48 -8.54 5.18
CA ILE A 66 4.12 -7.27 5.81
C ILE A 66 4.14 -7.44 7.34
N TYR A 67 5.17 -6.92 8.00
CA TYR A 67 5.36 -7.07 9.45
C TYR A 67 6.07 -5.84 10.05
N ASN A 68 6.00 -5.64 11.36
CA ASN A 68 6.61 -4.49 12.05
C ASN A 68 6.24 -3.10 11.46
N ASN A 69 4.97 -2.93 11.06
CA ASN A 69 4.41 -1.65 10.63
C ASN A 69 3.36 -1.20 11.65
N ASP A 70 3.79 -0.75 12.82
CA ASP A 70 2.95 -0.54 14.02
C ASP A 70 1.69 0.33 13.82
N LYS A 71 1.70 1.21 12.82
CA LYS A 71 0.58 2.11 12.51
C LYS A 71 -0.34 1.58 11.41
N LEU A 72 0.04 0.51 10.72
CA LEU A 72 -0.71 -0.04 9.61
C LEU A 72 -1.90 -0.84 10.14
N ARG A 73 -3.12 -0.31 9.94
CA ARG A 73 -4.34 -0.90 10.53
C ARG A 73 -5.08 -1.84 9.59
N SER A 74 -4.83 -1.74 8.29
CA SER A 74 -5.56 -2.50 7.29
C SER A 74 -4.76 -2.62 6.00
N LEU A 75 -4.86 -3.77 5.35
CA LEU A 75 -4.36 -4.03 3.99
C LEU A 75 -5.42 -3.77 2.92
N VAL A 76 -6.60 -3.33 3.33
CA VAL A 76 -7.70 -2.98 2.43
C VAL A 76 -8.21 -1.60 2.79
N LYS A 77 -8.52 -0.77 1.79
CA LYS A 77 -9.21 0.49 2.06
C LYS A 77 -10.52 0.19 2.80
N PRO A 78 -10.79 0.84 3.93
CA PRO A 78 -12.04 0.64 4.65
C PRO A 78 -13.20 1.02 3.73
N ARG A 79 -14.15 0.10 3.53
CA ARG A 79 -15.41 0.42 2.83
C ARG A 79 -16.11 1.50 3.64
N ARG A 80 -16.43 2.65 3.02
CA ARG A 80 -17.29 3.64 3.67
C ARG A 80 -18.59 2.94 4.05
N PRO A 81 -19.02 2.97 5.32
CA PRO A 81 -20.34 2.46 5.67
C PRO A 81 -21.36 3.28 4.87
N LEU A 82 -22.20 2.60 4.09
CA LEU A 82 -23.34 3.23 3.46
C LEU A 82 -24.19 3.79 4.60
N LEU A 83 -24.17 5.11 4.77
CA LEU A 83 -25.20 5.78 5.56
C LEU A 83 -26.50 5.47 4.84
N LEU A 84 -27.29 4.56 5.43
CA LEU A 84 -28.68 4.33 5.05
C LEU A 84 -29.40 5.66 5.29
N LEU A 85 -29.39 6.54 4.28
CA LEU A 85 -30.24 7.72 4.26
C LEU A 85 -31.65 7.19 4.47
N GLY A 86 -32.24 7.55 5.61
CA GLY A 86 -33.50 7.04 6.07
C GLY A 86 -34.54 7.10 4.97
N MET A 87 -34.90 5.92 4.46
CA MET A 87 -36.23 5.70 3.92
C MET A 87 -37.17 5.66 5.12
N THR A 88 -37.56 6.83 5.62
CA THR A 88 -38.79 6.95 6.40
C THR A 88 -39.79 7.68 5.53
N SER A 89 -40.92 7.00 5.35
CA SER A 89 -42.16 7.27 4.63
C SER A 89 -42.53 8.72 4.32
#